data_AF-A0A822BD70-F1
#
_entry.id   AF-A0A822BD70-F1
#
_cell.length_a   1.000
_cell.length_b   1.000
_cell.length_c   1.000
_cell.angle_alpha   90.00
_cell.angle_beta   90.00
_cell.angle_gamma   90.00
#
_symmetry.space_group_name_H-M   'P 1'
#
loop_
_entity.id
_entity.type
_entity.pdbx_description
1 polymer ?
#
loop_
_entity_poly.entity_id
_entity_poly.type
_entity_poly.pdbx_seq_one_letter_code
_entity_poly.pdbx_strand_id
1 'polypeptide(L)'
;MNALKQKIVFNEILNESRNTFRNQSITSIEDLSNEIFYEVFDYFDGGEIVKTFSKLNFRFEQLLYSSSILIKIHVFLFYYEEMINKDHELEIFSNKLCSNLKILFINCSENIIFLDAHRWEQFILHYYPQLERFYFTYYDCIDNDKQYEIYSERINKFFSTFWIERKWIFHLKIDNTDIKYIIYPYKKTWYDYIDNKNIEYSTSTSLILTNSISLYDDIIFEQMKRIISIKQIYHLNIEKSIFLGMLIKLVNQLPFLITLKLNSLSYKEKINLSSIDFYRIVAINNPIKITKVYIKQINVIHDFYNISKVCPRMAYFETKYINKIDIQWFLRTILNKIDNSSDCLRSLIFDVPTTDDEIIKNFDKIIRSEKIIVQLYNQTCV
;
A
#
# COMPACT_ATOMS: atom_id res chain seq x y z
N MET A 1 -7.65 21.03 20.45
CA MET A 1 -7.06 21.29 19.11
C MET A 1 -8.06 21.14 17.95
N ASN A 2 -9.06 20.23 18.04
CA ASN A 2 -10.07 20.03 16.98
C ASN A 2 -11.03 21.20 16.73
N ALA A 3 -11.55 21.86 17.78
CA ALA A 3 -12.51 22.96 17.61
C ALA A 3 -11.94 24.17 16.82
N LEU A 4 -10.65 24.46 16.96
CA LEU A 4 -9.99 25.55 16.24
C LEU A 4 -9.79 25.19 14.76
N LYS A 5 -9.41 23.93 14.46
CA LYS A 5 -9.31 23.41 13.09
C LYS A 5 -10.68 23.39 12.40
N GLN A 6 -11.72 22.91 13.09
CA GLN A 6 -13.10 22.90 12.58
C GLN A 6 -13.58 24.32 12.25
N LYS A 7 -13.29 25.31 13.10
CA LYS A 7 -13.64 26.72 12.86
C LYS A 7 -12.90 27.34 11.67
N ILE A 8 -11.65 26.97 11.45
CA ILE A 8 -10.84 27.46 10.32
C ILE A 8 -11.36 26.87 9.00
N VAL A 9 -11.51 25.54 8.92
CA VAL A 9 -12.02 24.84 7.72
C VAL A 9 -13.42 25.35 7.36
N PHE A 10 -14.30 25.52 8.35
CA PHE A 10 -15.65 26.01 8.11
C PHE A 10 -15.68 27.45 7.57
N ASN A 11 -14.79 28.33 8.06
CA ASN A 11 -14.68 29.70 7.54
C ASN A 11 -14.07 29.74 6.12
N GLU A 12 -13.15 28.85 5.81
CA GLU A 12 -12.56 28.73 4.45
C GLU A 12 -13.61 28.25 3.45
N ILE A 13 -14.39 27.21 3.77
CA ILE A 13 -15.49 26.71 2.93
C ILE A 13 -16.57 27.78 2.73
N LEU A 14 -16.93 28.53 3.77
CA LEU A 14 -17.87 29.65 3.64
C LEU A 14 -17.33 30.77 2.75
N ASN A 15 -16.03 31.03 2.77
CA ASN A 15 -15.41 32.05 1.93
C ASN A 15 -15.28 31.59 0.47
N GLU A 16 -14.98 30.32 0.21
CA GLU A 16 -14.96 29.76 -1.14
C GLU A 16 -16.35 29.70 -1.76
N SER A 17 -17.35 29.17 -1.03
CA SER A 17 -18.74 29.15 -1.50
C SER A 17 -19.30 30.54 -1.81
N ARG A 18 -18.96 31.57 -1.02
CA ARG A 18 -19.32 32.97 -1.32
C ARG A 18 -18.71 33.50 -2.61
N ASN A 19 -17.54 33.01 -3.01
CA ASN A 19 -16.90 33.41 -4.27
C ASN A 19 -17.55 32.73 -5.49
N THR A 20 -18.04 31.49 -5.34
CA THR A 20 -18.71 30.74 -6.41
C THR A 20 -20.16 31.18 -6.63
N PHE A 21 -20.87 31.62 -5.59
CA PHE A 21 -22.29 32.00 -5.62
C PHE A 21 -22.50 33.51 -5.51
N ARG A 22 -21.97 34.31 -6.44
CA ARG A 22 -22.07 35.78 -6.39
C ARG A 22 -23.48 36.39 -6.50
N ASN A 23 -24.52 35.60 -6.78
CA ASN A 23 -25.88 36.10 -7.01
C ASN A 23 -26.98 35.52 -6.10
N GLN A 24 -26.65 34.70 -5.10
CA GLN A 24 -27.63 34.21 -4.11
C GLN A 24 -27.24 34.69 -2.71
N SER A 25 -28.16 35.38 -2.03
CA SER A 25 -27.97 35.76 -0.63
C SER A 25 -28.11 34.51 0.24
N ILE A 26 -26.99 33.87 0.57
CA ILE A 26 -26.93 32.82 1.59
C ILE A 26 -27.19 33.50 2.94
N THR A 27 -28.39 33.31 3.49
CA THR A 27 -28.82 33.93 4.75
C THR A 27 -28.70 32.98 5.94
N SER A 28 -28.77 31.67 5.69
CA SER A 28 -28.53 30.63 6.69
C SER A 28 -27.69 29.48 6.14
N ILE A 29 -27.23 28.60 7.03
CA ILE A 29 -26.47 27.41 6.62
C ILE A 29 -27.35 26.46 5.80
N GLU A 30 -28.65 26.42 6.09
CA GLU A 30 -29.66 25.65 5.37
C GLU A 30 -29.95 26.17 3.96
N ASP A 31 -29.31 27.26 3.52
CA ASP A 31 -29.36 27.70 2.12
C ASP A 31 -28.26 27.03 1.28
N LEU A 32 -27.24 26.42 1.90
CA LEU A 32 -26.15 25.73 1.20
C LEU A 32 -26.67 24.46 0.52
N SER A 33 -26.07 24.05 -0.60
CA SER A 33 -26.46 22.82 -1.30
C SER A 33 -26.02 21.56 -0.53
N ASN A 34 -26.61 20.40 -0.87
CA ASN A 34 -26.28 19.14 -0.22
C ASN A 34 -24.81 18.73 -0.47
N GLU A 35 -24.29 19.04 -1.66
CA GLU A 35 -22.92 18.79 -2.08
C GLU A 35 -21.91 19.43 -1.14
N ILE A 36 -22.15 20.68 -0.73
CA ILE A 36 -21.27 21.39 0.22
C ILE A 36 -21.26 20.67 1.57
N PHE A 37 -22.38 20.14 2.03
CA PHE A 37 -22.40 19.38 3.28
C PHE A 37 -21.66 18.04 3.19
N TYR A 38 -21.70 17.37 2.04
CA TYR A 38 -20.88 16.16 1.84
C TYR A 38 -19.38 16.47 1.81
N GLU A 39 -18.99 17.61 1.25
CA GLU A 39 -17.61 18.10 1.36
C GLU A 39 -17.23 18.42 2.80
N VAL A 40 -18.14 19.05 3.57
CA VAL A 40 -17.92 19.29 5.00
C VAL A 40 -17.77 17.97 5.76
N PHE A 41 -18.61 16.97 5.48
CA PHE A 41 -18.55 15.64 6.13
C PHE A 41 -17.22 14.93 5.91
N ASP A 42 -16.52 15.17 4.81
CA ASP A 42 -15.20 14.61 4.55
C ASP A 42 -14.12 15.04 5.59
N TYR A 43 -14.39 16.09 6.37
CA TYR A 43 -13.50 16.59 7.43
C TYR A 43 -13.87 16.09 8.84
N PHE A 44 -14.97 15.35 9.01
CA PHE A 44 -15.44 14.87 10.31
C PHE A 44 -15.34 13.34 10.42
N ASP A 45 -15.21 12.86 11.66
CA ASP A 45 -15.45 11.44 11.95
C ASP A 45 -16.95 11.14 11.82
N GLY A 46 -17.28 9.93 11.38
CA GLY A 46 -18.65 9.46 11.21
C GLY A 46 -19.49 9.64 12.47
N GLY A 47 -18.95 9.28 13.63
CA GLY A 47 -19.60 9.47 14.92
C GLY A 47 -19.89 10.95 15.21
N GLU A 48 -18.96 11.85 14.90
CA GLU A 48 -19.15 13.30 15.01
C GLU A 48 -20.23 13.81 14.06
N ILE A 49 -20.27 13.30 12.81
CA ILE A 49 -21.30 13.66 11.82
C ILE A 49 -22.68 13.32 12.38
N VAL A 50 -22.90 12.06 12.76
CA VAL A 50 -24.22 11.64 13.27
C VAL A 50 -24.55 12.39 14.56
N LYS A 51 -23.63 12.50 15.52
CA LYS A 51 -23.89 13.19 16.78
C LYS A 51 -24.24 14.67 16.59
N THR A 52 -23.56 15.34 15.68
CA THR A 52 -23.70 16.78 15.44
C THR A 52 -24.91 17.07 14.55
N PHE A 53 -25.01 16.40 13.41
CA PHE A 53 -25.97 16.76 12.36
C PHE A 53 -27.33 16.07 12.47
N SER A 54 -27.43 14.88 13.08
CA SER A 54 -28.73 14.18 13.23
C SER A 54 -29.73 14.91 14.13
N LYS A 55 -29.27 15.90 14.91
CA LYS A 55 -30.10 16.66 15.86
C LYS A 55 -30.34 18.11 15.45
N LEU A 56 -29.82 18.56 14.31
CA LEU A 56 -29.94 19.96 13.90
C LEU A 56 -31.36 20.28 13.43
N ASN A 57 -31.78 19.66 12.33
CA ASN A 57 -33.13 19.79 11.79
C ASN A 57 -33.42 18.64 10.81
N PHE A 58 -34.66 18.56 10.36
CA PHE A 58 -35.14 17.50 9.46
C PHE A 58 -34.33 17.42 8.15
N ARG A 59 -33.82 18.54 7.62
CA ARG A 59 -33.02 18.53 6.39
C ARG A 59 -31.71 17.76 6.59
N PHE A 60 -30.98 18.05 7.66
CA PHE A 60 -29.73 17.34 7.98
C PHE A 60 -29.96 15.88 8.33
N GLU A 61 -31.08 15.59 8.97
CA GLU A 61 -31.53 14.23 9.22
C GLU A 61 -31.72 13.45 7.91
N GLN A 62 -32.42 14.04 6.95
CA GLN A 62 -32.60 13.46 5.61
C GLN A 62 -31.29 13.32 4.83
N LEU A 63 -30.33 14.23 4.99
CA LEU A 63 -29.01 14.13 4.37
C LEU A 63 -28.24 12.88 4.84
N LEU A 64 -28.45 12.44 6.09
CA LEU A 64 -27.79 11.27 6.64
C LEU A 64 -28.51 9.96 6.32
N TYR A 65 -29.84 9.95 6.36
CA TYR A 65 -30.64 8.73 6.25
C TYR A 65 -31.15 8.43 4.83
N SER A 66 -31.36 9.46 4.01
CA SER A 66 -32.10 9.36 2.74
C SER A 66 -31.36 9.97 1.55
N SER A 67 -30.05 10.14 1.69
CA SER A 67 -29.22 10.66 0.61
C SER A 67 -29.31 9.80 -0.66
N SER A 68 -29.63 10.45 -1.77
CA SER A 68 -29.41 9.93 -3.11
C SER A 68 -27.96 10.09 -3.57
N ILE A 69 -27.17 10.92 -2.88
CA ILE A 69 -25.79 11.23 -3.19
C ILE A 69 -24.87 10.25 -2.44
N LEU A 70 -23.80 9.85 -3.12
CA LEU A 70 -22.82 8.89 -2.62
C LEU A 70 -22.15 9.46 -1.35
N ILE A 71 -22.43 8.88 -0.19
CA ILE A 71 -21.78 9.30 1.06
C ILE A 71 -20.43 8.57 1.18
N LYS A 72 -19.42 9.33 1.61
CA LYS A 72 -18.11 8.84 2.05
C LYS A 72 -17.99 9.11 3.54
N ILE A 73 -17.61 8.09 4.32
CA ILE A 73 -17.54 8.20 5.78
C ILE A 73 -16.24 7.64 6.29
N HIS A 74 -15.61 8.40 7.20
CA HIS A 74 -14.44 7.99 7.95
C HIS A 74 -14.84 7.68 9.40
N VAL A 75 -14.57 6.47 9.88
CA VAL A 75 -14.84 6.06 11.26
C VAL A 75 -13.52 5.72 11.95
N PHE A 76 -13.26 6.38 13.07
CA PHE A 76 -12.07 6.22 13.91
C PHE A 76 -12.44 5.53 15.23
N LEU A 77 -12.11 4.25 15.35
CA LEU A 77 -12.37 3.40 16.50
C LEU A 77 -11.10 3.22 17.35
N PHE A 78 -10.56 4.31 17.90
CA PHE A 78 -9.40 4.26 18.80
C PHE A 78 -9.84 4.14 20.27
N TYR A 79 -9.30 3.23 21.05
CA TYR A 79 -9.61 3.16 22.48
C TYR A 79 -8.93 4.30 23.23
N TYR A 80 -9.71 5.05 23.99
CA TYR A 80 -9.23 5.72 25.20
C TYR A 80 -9.88 4.95 26.36
N GLU A 81 -9.16 4.79 27.46
CA GLU A 81 -9.42 3.85 28.57
C GLU A 81 -10.85 3.83 29.17
N GLU A 82 -11.73 4.76 28.80
CA GLU A 82 -13.07 4.92 29.36
C GLU A 82 -14.26 4.36 28.52
N MET A 83 -14.07 3.69 27.37
CA MET A 83 -15.23 3.27 26.54
C MET A 83 -15.26 1.78 26.14
N ILE A 84 -15.91 0.97 26.97
CA ILE A 84 -16.14 -0.48 26.78
C ILE A 84 -17.10 -0.84 25.61
N ASN A 85 -17.75 0.12 24.93
CA ASN A 85 -18.85 -0.20 23.98
C ASN A 85 -18.71 0.33 22.54
N LYS A 86 -17.48 0.50 22.01
CA LYS A 86 -17.29 0.99 20.62
C LYS A 86 -17.91 0.12 19.55
N ASP A 87 -18.00 -1.18 19.79
CA ASP A 87 -18.70 -2.13 18.92
C ASP A 87 -20.19 -1.78 18.77
N HIS A 88 -20.84 -1.53 19.90
CA HIS A 88 -22.25 -1.13 19.94
C HIS A 88 -22.45 0.26 19.33
N GLU A 89 -21.49 1.17 19.51
CA GLU A 89 -21.53 2.48 18.86
C GLU A 89 -21.47 2.37 17.33
N LEU A 90 -20.59 1.52 16.79
CA LEU A 90 -20.49 1.28 15.35
C LEU A 90 -21.79 0.71 14.79
N GLU A 91 -22.45 -0.20 15.51
CA GLU A 91 -23.74 -0.77 15.11
C GLU A 91 -24.88 0.26 15.21
N ILE A 92 -24.98 1.03 16.30
CA ILE A 92 -25.96 2.14 16.39
C ILE A 92 -25.73 3.14 15.27
N PHE A 93 -24.46 3.47 15.02
CA PHE A 93 -24.06 4.40 13.97
C PHE A 93 -24.48 3.88 12.60
N SER A 94 -24.27 2.60 12.32
CA SER A 94 -24.58 2.00 11.02
C SER A 94 -26.08 1.80 10.81
N ASN A 95 -26.83 1.50 11.87
CA ASN A 95 -28.30 1.54 11.85
C ASN A 95 -28.85 2.94 11.50
N LYS A 96 -28.06 3.98 11.75
CA LYS A 96 -28.38 5.38 11.49
C LYS A 96 -27.77 5.92 10.20
N LEU A 97 -27.06 5.12 9.42
CA LEU A 97 -26.54 5.60 8.15
C LEU A 97 -27.35 5.04 7.00
N CYS A 98 -27.40 5.82 5.93
CA CYS A 98 -28.03 5.36 4.70
C CYS A 98 -27.36 4.07 4.21
N SER A 99 -28.19 3.07 3.89
CA SER A 99 -27.76 1.81 3.27
C SER A 99 -27.13 2.01 1.88
N ASN A 100 -27.26 3.21 1.30
CA ASN A 100 -26.61 3.64 0.07
C ASN A 100 -25.14 4.07 0.27
N LEU A 101 -24.52 3.77 1.41
CA LEU A 101 -23.10 4.05 1.63
C LEU A 101 -22.24 3.30 0.60
N LYS A 102 -21.35 4.02 -0.07
CA LYS A 102 -20.52 3.49 -1.17
C LYS A 102 -19.06 3.36 -0.81
N ILE A 103 -18.58 4.25 0.06
CA ILE A 103 -17.21 4.28 0.51
C ILE A 103 -17.16 4.39 2.04
N LEU A 104 -16.56 3.38 2.67
CA LEU A 104 -16.39 3.32 4.11
C LEU A 104 -14.90 3.21 4.44
N PHE A 105 -14.43 4.12 5.30
CA PHE A 105 -13.09 4.08 5.87
C PHE A 105 -13.19 3.77 7.35
N ILE A 106 -12.43 2.78 7.80
CA ILE A 106 -12.35 2.38 9.20
C ILE A 106 -10.90 2.35 9.62
N ASN A 107 -10.59 3.08 10.68
CA ASN A 107 -9.30 3.03 11.35
C ASN A 107 -9.53 2.60 12.80
N CYS A 108 -8.84 1.57 13.26
CA CYS A 108 -9.03 1.02 14.60
C CYS A 108 -7.70 0.55 15.19
N SER A 109 -7.54 0.62 16.52
CA SER A 109 -6.36 0.10 17.23
C SER A 109 -6.76 -0.78 18.40
N GLU A 110 -5.79 -1.52 18.94
CA GLU A 110 -5.78 -2.14 20.27
C GLU A 110 -6.76 -3.31 20.52
N ASN A 111 -7.95 -3.32 19.91
CA ASN A 111 -8.93 -4.39 20.11
C ASN A 111 -8.89 -5.42 18.97
N ILE A 112 -8.30 -6.58 19.27
CA ILE A 112 -8.16 -7.74 18.37
C ILE A 112 -9.49 -8.22 17.75
N ILE A 113 -10.65 -7.88 18.34
CA ILE A 113 -11.94 -8.25 17.76
C ILE A 113 -12.13 -7.59 16.40
N PHE A 114 -11.55 -6.42 16.15
CA PHE A 114 -11.58 -5.78 14.83
C PHE A 114 -10.72 -6.48 13.78
N LEU A 115 -9.85 -7.43 14.16
CA LEU A 115 -9.13 -8.29 13.20
C LEU A 115 -9.93 -9.55 12.80
N ASP A 116 -11.22 -9.66 13.15
CA ASP A 116 -12.09 -10.72 12.68
C ASP A 116 -12.72 -10.38 11.33
N ALA A 117 -12.23 -11.00 10.25
CA ALA A 117 -12.76 -10.77 8.91
C ALA A 117 -14.21 -11.22 8.75
N HIS A 118 -14.64 -12.27 9.45
CA HIS A 118 -16.02 -12.76 9.36
C HIS A 118 -16.98 -11.74 9.94
N ARG A 119 -16.60 -11.11 11.06
CA ARG A 119 -17.38 -10.02 11.64
C ARG A 119 -17.57 -8.87 10.65
N TRP A 120 -16.50 -8.42 10.00
CA TRP A 120 -16.60 -7.35 9.00
C TRP A 120 -17.44 -7.75 7.80
N GLU A 121 -17.32 -8.98 7.31
CA GLU A 121 -18.16 -9.51 6.24
C GLU A 121 -19.65 -9.44 6.62
N GLN A 122 -20.03 -9.95 7.80
CA GLN A 122 -21.43 -9.91 8.26
C GLN A 122 -21.92 -8.47 8.45
N PHE A 123 -21.10 -7.61 9.05
CA PHE A 123 -21.41 -6.20 9.25
C PHE A 123 -21.66 -5.47 7.92
N ILE A 124 -20.78 -5.65 6.93
CA ILE A 124 -20.91 -5.02 5.61
C ILE A 124 -22.14 -5.56 4.87
N LEU A 125 -22.37 -6.88 4.89
CA LEU A 125 -23.55 -7.47 4.24
C LEU A 125 -24.85 -6.99 4.87
N HIS A 126 -24.88 -6.79 6.19
CA HIS A 126 -26.07 -6.34 6.90
C HIS A 126 -26.35 -4.85 6.71
N TYR A 127 -25.36 -3.99 6.97
CA TYR A 127 -25.57 -2.54 7.00
C TYR A 127 -25.30 -1.85 5.66
N TYR A 128 -24.36 -2.36 4.86
CA TYR A 128 -23.87 -1.69 3.65
C TYR A 128 -23.78 -2.65 2.46
N PRO A 129 -24.90 -3.29 2.05
CA PRO A 129 -24.90 -4.29 0.97
C PRO A 129 -24.45 -3.71 -0.37
N GLN A 130 -24.57 -2.39 -0.57
CA GLN A 130 -24.15 -1.67 -1.78
C GLN A 130 -22.74 -1.08 -1.71
N LEU A 131 -21.96 -1.39 -0.67
CA LEU A 131 -20.63 -0.85 -0.47
C LEU A 131 -19.69 -1.25 -1.61
N GLU A 132 -19.13 -0.26 -2.30
CA GLU A 132 -18.22 -0.48 -3.43
C GLU A 132 -16.77 -0.48 -2.98
N ARG A 133 -16.44 0.35 -1.99
CA ARG A 133 -15.07 0.56 -1.52
C ARG A 133 -15.01 0.49 -0.02
N PHE A 134 -14.23 -0.45 0.47
CA PHE A 134 -13.92 -0.58 1.88
C PHE A 134 -12.43 -0.35 2.11
N TYR A 135 -12.15 0.61 2.98
CA TYR A 135 -10.81 0.91 3.45
C TYR A 135 -10.77 0.59 4.94
N PHE A 136 -9.89 -0.31 5.33
CA PHE A 136 -9.72 -0.71 6.72
C PHE A 136 -8.26 -0.62 7.09
N THR A 137 -7.95 -0.10 8.27
CA THR A 137 -6.61 -0.10 8.83
C THR A 137 -6.69 -0.40 10.32
N TYR A 138 -6.14 -1.55 10.71
CA TYR A 138 -5.92 -1.89 12.11
C TYR A 138 -4.47 -1.59 12.49
N TYR A 139 -4.29 -0.88 13.60
CA TYR A 139 -2.99 -0.55 14.19
C TYR A 139 -2.71 -1.47 15.37
N ASP A 140 -1.64 -2.25 15.29
CA ASP A 140 -1.14 -3.09 16.36
C ASP A 140 0.23 -2.60 16.82
N CYS A 141 0.36 -2.23 18.08
CA CYS A 141 1.65 -1.84 18.63
C CYS A 141 2.52 -3.09 18.81
N ILE A 142 3.79 -3.00 18.40
CA ILE A 142 4.78 -4.06 18.64
C ILE A 142 5.14 -3.99 20.14
N ASP A 143 4.40 -4.73 20.96
CA ASP A 143 4.66 -4.89 22.38
C ASP A 143 5.18 -6.30 22.66
N ASN A 144 6.23 -6.41 23.45
CA ASN A 144 6.92 -7.69 23.71
C ASN A 144 6.09 -8.66 24.55
N ASP A 145 5.06 -8.15 25.26
CA ASP A 145 4.39 -8.89 26.32
C ASP A 145 3.04 -9.53 25.93
N LYS A 146 2.56 -9.34 24.69
CA LYS A 146 1.25 -9.87 24.26
C LYS A 146 1.34 -11.26 23.63
N GLN A 147 0.37 -12.12 23.94
CA GLN A 147 0.27 -13.48 23.38
C GLN A 147 -0.33 -13.44 21.97
N TYR A 148 0.48 -13.80 20.95
CA TYR A 148 0.13 -13.65 19.53
C TYR A 148 -0.49 -14.88 18.84
N GLU A 149 -0.75 -15.98 19.53
CA GLU A 149 -1.28 -17.20 18.89
C GLU A 149 -2.72 -17.01 18.36
N ILE A 150 -3.50 -16.12 18.97
CA ILE A 150 -4.93 -15.88 18.65
C ILE A 150 -5.12 -15.17 17.29
N TYR A 151 -4.11 -14.50 16.75
CA TYR A 151 -4.25 -13.68 15.54
C TYR A 151 -4.40 -14.50 14.24
N SER A 152 -3.85 -15.71 14.20
CA SER A 152 -3.66 -16.46 12.95
C SER A 152 -4.97 -16.88 12.26
N GLU A 153 -5.92 -17.42 13.00
CA GLU A 153 -7.19 -17.91 12.44
C GLU A 153 -8.09 -16.77 11.94
N ARG A 154 -8.07 -15.62 12.62
CA ARG A 154 -8.94 -14.48 12.29
C ARG A 154 -8.46 -13.75 11.03
N ILE A 155 -7.16 -13.53 10.92
CA ILE A 155 -6.57 -12.84 9.77
C ILE A 155 -6.72 -13.65 8.48
N ASN A 156 -6.63 -14.99 8.57
CA ASN A 156 -6.76 -15.86 7.40
C ASN A 156 -8.11 -15.73 6.67
N LYS A 157 -9.15 -15.25 7.36
CA LYS A 157 -10.47 -15.03 6.77
C LYS A 157 -10.55 -13.78 5.88
N PHE A 158 -9.58 -12.85 5.93
CA PHE A 158 -9.49 -11.72 4.98
C PHE A 158 -9.13 -12.14 3.55
N PHE A 159 -8.95 -13.45 3.32
CA PHE A 159 -8.70 -14.04 2.00
C PHE A 159 -9.86 -14.93 1.52
N SER A 160 -11.03 -14.84 2.16
CA SER A 160 -12.23 -15.54 1.69
C SER A 160 -12.70 -15.01 0.33
N THR A 161 -13.59 -15.76 -0.33
CA THR A 161 -14.19 -15.37 -1.62
C THR A 161 -14.84 -14.00 -1.56
N PHE A 162 -15.47 -13.64 -0.43
CA PHE A 162 -16.07 -12.33 -0.20
C PHE A 162 -15.11 -11.16 -0.50
N TRP A 163 -13.89 -11.22 0.03
CA TRP A 163 -12.87 -10.16 -0.14
C TRP A 163 -12.31 -10.14 -1.57
N ILE A 164 -12.05 -11.34 -2.11
CA ILE A 164 -11.49 -11.52 -3.45
C ILE A 164 -12.46 -11.04 -4.53
N GLU A 165 -13.73 -11.43 -4.47
CA GLU A 165 -14.77 -11.04 -5.44
C GLU A 165 -15.00 -9.54 -5.47
N ARG A 166 -14.90 -8.89 -4.29
CA ARG A 166 -14.98 -7.42 -4.16
C ARG A 166 -13.68 -6.71 -4.53
N LYS A 167 -12.61 -7.45 -4.81
CA LYS A 167 -11.27 -6.92 -5.10
C LYS A 167 -10.77 -6.03 -3.96
N TRP A 168 -11.07 -6.39 -2.71
CA TRP A 168 -10.58 -5.71 -1.53
C TRP A 168 -9.38 -6.49 -1.01
N ILE A 169 -8.19 -5.91 -1.15
CA ILE A 169 -6.94 -6.62 -0.98
C ILE A 169 -6.36 -6.33 0.38
N PHE A 170 -5.85 -7.37 1.01
CA PHE A 170 -5.18 -7.30 2.30
C PHE A 170 -3.68 -7.05 2.14
N HIS A 171 -3.18 -6.09 2.91
CA HIS A 171 -1.78 -5.68 2.95
C HIS A 171 -1.31 -5.61 4.39
N LEU A 172 -0.08 -6.07 4.60
CA LEU A 172 0.62 -5.89 5.85
C LEU A 172 1.62 -4.75 5.68
N LYS A 173 1.63 -3.80 6.61
CA LYS A 173 2.63 -2.75 6.67
C LYS A 173 3.30 -2.77 8.04
N ILE A 174 4.61 -2.93 8.06
CA ILE A 174 5.40 -2.92 9.30
C ILE A 174 6.24 -1.65 9.31
N ASP A 175 6.15 -0.90 10.41
CA ASP A 175 7.04 0.21 10.71
C ASP A 175 7.85 -0.10 11.99
N ASN A 176 8.44 0.92 12.62
CA ASN A 176 9.33 0.68 13.77
C ASN A 176 8.58 0.39 15.06
N THR A 177 7.33 0.85 15.16
CA THR A 177 6.56 0.80 16.40
C THR A 177 5.31 -0.03 16.24
N ASP A 178 4.80 -0.14 15.01
CA ASP A 178 3.48 -0.66 14.73
C ASP A 178 3.49 -1.64 13.55
N ILE A 179 2.55 -2.57 13.61
CA ILE A 179 2.11 -3.41 12.52
C ILE A 179 0.73 -2.93 12.11
N LYS A 180 0.56 -2.65 10.82
CA LYS A 180 -0.68 -2.16 10.22
C LYS A 180 -1.25 -3.24 9.32
N TYR A 181 -2.48 -3.65 9.59
CA TYR A 181 -3.24 -4.57 8.77
C TYR A 181 -4.24 -3.75 7.97
N ILE A 182 -4.04 -3.72 6.66
CA ILE A 182 -4.71 -2.78 5.77
C ILE A 182 -5.54 -3.56 4.76
N ILE A 183 -6.78 -3.14 4.56
CA ILE A 183 -7.59 -3.56 3.42
C ILE A 183 -7.86 -2.35 2.57
N TYR A 184 -7.64 -2.45 1.28
CA TYR A 184 -8.00 -1.39 0.35
C TYR A 184 -8.59 -1.94 -0.95
N PRO A 185 -9.47 -1.20 -1.63
CA PRO A 185 -9.97 -1.59 -2.94
C PRO A 185 -8.83 -1.60 -3.95
N TYR A 186 -8.71 -2.70 -4.67
CA TYR A 186 -7.66 -2.92 -5.64
C TYR A 186 -7.51 -1.71 -6.57
N LYS A 187 -6.29 -1.15 -6.56
CA LYS A 187 -5.82 -0.17 -7.54
C LYS A 187 -4.68 -0.82 -8.28
N LYS A 188 -4.55 -0.54 -9.58
CA LYS A 188 -3.43 -1.03 -10.38
C LYS A 188 -2.12 -0.68 -9.66
N THR A 189 -1.40 -1.71 -9.24
CA THR A 189 -0.15 -1.61 -8.49
C THR A 189 1.04 -1.75 -9.43
N TRP A 190 2.24 -1.51 -8.89
CA TRP A 190 3.50 -1.58 -9.63
C TRP A 190 3.81 -2.99 -10.18
N TYR A 191 3.24 -4.05 -9.62
CA TYR A 191 3.46 -5.42 -10.11
C TYR A 191 2.46 -5.87 -11.20
N ASP A 192 1.47 -5.05 -11.52
CA ASP A 192 0.40 -5.36 -12.48
C ASP A 192 0.72 -4.95 -13.92
N TYR A 193 1.86 -4.29 -14.16
CA TYR A 193 2.12 -3.62 -15.45
C TYR A 193 2.46 -4.55 -16.62
N ILE A 194 2.74 -5.83 -16.38
CA ILE A 194 3.35 -6.70 -17.41
C ILE A 194 2.41 -7.79 -17.90
N ASP A 195 1.52 -8.28 -17.03
CA ASP A 195 0.59 -9.34 -17.40
C ASP A 195 -0.80 -8.73 -17.59
N ASN A 196 -1.18 -8.42 -18.83
CA ASN A 196 -2.57 -8.14 -19.23
C ASN A 196 -3.51 -9.34 -19.03
N LYS A 197 -3.11 -10.33 -18.22
CA LYS A 197 -3.88 -11.53 -17.88
C LYS A 197 -4.60 -11.29 -16.57
N ASN A 198 -5.68 -12.06 -16.37
CA ASN A 198 -6.49 -12.07 -15.16
C ASN A 198 -5.61 -12.02 -13.90
N ILE A 199 -5.72 -10.93 -13.14
CA ILE A 199 -5.01 -10.77 -11.86
C ILE A 199 -5.44 -11.91 -10.95
N GLU A 200 -4.48 -12.73 -10.55
CA GLU A 200 -4.74 -13.82 -9.62
C GLU A 200 -4.76 -13.25 -8.19
N TYR A 201 -5.94 -12.78 -7.76
CA TYR A 201 -6.15 -12.18 -6.44
C TYR A 201 -5.83 -13.13 -5.27
N SER A 202 -5.73 -14.44 -5.51
CA SER A 202 -5.20 -15.43 -4.55
C SER A 202 -3.75 -15.13 -4.12
N THR A 203 -3.00 -14.41 -4.96
CA THR A 203 -1.58 -14.08 -4.79
C THR A 203 -1.33 -12.61 -4.44
N SER A 204 -2.35 -11.83 -4.12
CA SER A 204 -2.21 -10.37 -3.96
C SER A 204 -1.66 -9.90 -2.62
N THR A 205 -1.34 -10.80 -1.69
CA THR A 205 -0.84 -10.43 -0.36
C THR A 205 0.50 -9.72 -0.47
N SER A 206 0.58 -8.50 0.06
CA SER A 206 1.83 -7.74 0.09
C SER A 206 2.30 -7.41 1.51
N LEU A 207 3.62 -7.42 1.69
CA LEU A 207 4.31 -6.87 2.83
C LEU A 207 4.98 -5.54 2.47
N ILE A 208 4.72 -4.49 3.25
CA ILE A 208 5.32 -3.17 3.11
C ILE A 208 6.17 -2.87 4.33
N LEU A 209 7.45 -2.57 4.14
CA LEU A 209 8.39 -2.20 5.20
C LEU A 209 8.76 -0.73 5.01
N THR A 210 8.32 0.15 5.92
CA THR A 210 8.42 1.60 5.71
C THR A 210 9.58 2.28 6.40
N ASN A 211 10.23 1.58 7.33
CA ASN A 211 11.42 2.08 8.00
C ASN A 211 12.66 1.28 7.62
N SER A 212 13.82 1.88 7.85
CA SER A 212 15.08 1.17 7.78
C SER A 212 15.09 0.14 8.91
N ILE A 213 14.74 -1.10 8.60
CA ILE A 213 14.90 -2.22 9.53
C ILE A 213 16.36 -2.22 9.93
N SER A 214 16.61 -1.83 11.18
CA SER A 214 17.95 -1.87 11.73
C SER A 214 18.38 -3.34 11.80
N LEU A 215 19.69 -3.60 11.78
CA LEU A 215 20.24 -4.95 11.89
C LEU A 215 19.88 -5.67 13.20
N TYR A 216 19.17 -5.00 14.12
CA TYR A 216 19.00 -5.39 15.51
C TYR A 216 17.55 -5.63 15.95
N ASP A 217 16.55 -5.46 15.09
CA ASP A 217 15.17 -5.74 15.49
C ASP A 217 14.82 -7.22 15.28
N ASP A 218 15.41 -8.09 16.10
CA ASP A 218 15.01 -9.50 16.23
C ASP A 218 13.49 -9.60 16.50
N ILE A 219 12.93 -8.61 17.21
CA ILE A 219 11.50 -8.46 17.45
C ILE A 219 10.72 -8.38 16.12
N ILE A 220 11.12 -7.50 15.19
CA ILE A 220 10.45 -7.36 13.89
C ILE A 220 10.54 -8.67 13.11
N PHE A 221 11.69 -9.35 13.14
CA PHE A 221 11.84 -10.64 12.46
C PHE A 221 10.96 -11.73 13.05
N GLU A 222 10.83 -11.82 14.36
CA GLU A 222 9.93 -12.76 15.02
C GLU A 222 8.47 -12.45 14.69
N GLN A 223 8.07 -11.17 14.68
CA GLN A 223 6.73 -10.78 14.26
C GLN A 223 6.48 -11.11 12.77
N MET A 224 7.47 -10.88 11.91
CA MET A 224 7.39 -11.27 10.51
C MET A 224 7.22 -12.79 10.35
N LYS A 225 8.02 -13.61 11.04
CA LYS A 225 7.90 -15.08 10.99
C LYS A 225 6.50 -15.53 11.39
N ARG A 226 5.95 -14.92 12.45
CA ARG A 226 4.57 -15.18 12.89
C ARG A 226 3.56 -14.83 11.82
N ILE A 227 3.70 -13.68 11.15
CA ILE A 227 2.72 -13.28 10.12
C ILE A 227 2.85 -14.13 8.86
N ILE A 228 4.07 -14.51 8.49
CA ILE A 228 4.35 -15.40 7.36
C ILE A 228 3.76 -16.81 7.61
N SER A 229 3.69 -17.27 8.86
CA SER A 229 3.04 -18.53 9.20
C SER A 229 1.51 -18.48 9.03
N ILE A 230 0.91 -17.29 9.12
CA ILE A 230 -0.51 -17.07 8.86
C ILE A 230 -0.79 -17.17 7.37
N LYS A 231 -0.11 -16.34 6.58
CA LYS A 231 -0.36 -16.22 5.13
C LYS A 231 0.92 -16.05 4.34
N GLN A 232 0.97 -16.73 3.20
CA GLN A 232 2.02 -16.54 2.20
C GLN A 232 2.03 -15.11 1.66
N ILE A 233 3.21 -14.51 1.64
CA ILE A 233 3.48 -13.19 1.09
C ILE A 233 4.08 -13.35 -0.31
N TYR A 234 3.48 -12.68 -1.29
CA TYR A 234 3.88 -12.76 -2.70
C TYR A 234 4.56 -11.50 -3.20
N HIS A 235 4.29 -10.36 -2.54
CA HIS A 235 4.83 -9.06 -2.92
C HIS A 235 5.51 -8.39 -1.74
N LEU A 236 6.75 -7.95 -1.91
CA LEU A 236 7.51 -7.24 -0.87
C LEU A 236 7.85 -5.84 -1.37
N ASN A 237 7.50 -4.82 -0.60
CA ASN A 237 7.83 -3.42 -0.86
C ASN A 237 8.62 -2.85 0.32
N ILE A 238 9.86 -2.44 0.07
CA ILE A 238 10.73 -1.83 1.07
C ILE A 238 10.92 -0.35 0.70
N GLU A 239 10.26 0.54 1.42
CA GLU A 239 10.18 1.98 1.08
C GLU A 239 11.46 2.76 1.45
N LYS A 240 12.34 2.16 2.26
CA LYS A 240 13.63 2.75 2.64
C LYS A 240 14.80 1.98 2.03
N SER A 241 15.99 2.56 2.12
CA SER A 241 17.22 1.86 1.73
C SER A 241 17.42 0.64 2.61
N ILE A 242 17.79 -0.50 2.02
CA ILE A 242 18.07 -1.74 2.75
C ILE A 242 19.50 -2.22 2.50
N PHE A 243 20.11 -2.82 3.52
CA PHE A 243 21.38 -3.51 3.39
C PHE A 243 21.19 -4.85 2.66
N LEU A 244 22.14 -5.21 1.80
CA LEU A 244 22.05 -6.45 1.02
C LEU A 244 21.92 -7.71 1.90
N GLY A 245 22.69 -7.79 2.99
CA GLY A 245 22.60 -8.91 3.94
C GLY A 245 21.22 -9.02 4.58
N MET A 246 20.58 -7.88 4.88
CA MET A 246 19.24 -7.83 5.44
C MET A 246 18.19 -8.26 4.41
N LEU A 247 18.31 -7.76 3.17
CA LEU A 247 17.42 -8.15 2.08
C LEU A 247 17.44 -9.67 1.88
N ILE A 248 18.62 -10.28 1.91
CA ILE A 248 18.76 -11.74 1.79
C ILE A 248 18.05 -12.47 2.93
N LYS A 249 18.26 -12.04 4.18
CA LYS A 249 17.57 -12.61 5.34
C LYS A 249 16.06 -12.55 5.15
N LEU A 250 15.52 -11.39 4.77
CA LEU A 250 14.08 -11.21 4.55
C LEU A 250 13.56 -12.08 3.41
N VAL A 251 14.22 -12.05 2.25
CA VAL A 251 13.83 -12.83 1.07
C VAL A 251 13.80 -14.32 1.41
N ASN A 252 14.78 -14.84 2.15
CA ASN A 252 14.83 -16.23 2.59
C ASN A 252 13.71 -16.63 3.57
N GLN A 253 13.08 -15.68 4.27
CA GLN A 253 11.89 -15.95 5.08
C GLN A 253 10.60 -15.96 4.24
N LEU A 254 10.64 -15.56 2.98
CA LEU A 254 9.47 -15.36 2.11
C LEU A 254 9.53 -16.31 0.89
N PRO A 255 9.31 -17.63 1.06
CA PRO A 255 9.53 -18.64 0.01
C PRO A 255 8.57 -18.55 -1.19
N PHE A 256 7.50 -17.76 -1.08
CA PHE A 256 6.50 -17.55 -2.14
C PHE A 256 6.64 -16.19 -2.82
N LEU A 257 7.68 -15.43 -2.53
CA LEU A 257 7.86 -14.10 -3.05
C LEU A 257 8.01 -14.11 -4.59
N ILE A 258 7.11 -13.41 -5.28
CA ILE A 258 7.09 -13.27 -6.74
C ILE A 258 7.64 -11.91 -7.15
N THR A 259 7.34 -10.87 -6.37
CA THR A 259 7.73 -9.50 -6.70
C THR A 259 8.44 -8.81 -5.56
N LEU A 260 9.45 -8.02 -5.93
CA LEU A 260 10.29 -7.28 -4.99
C LEU A 260 10.39 -5.82 -5.43
N LYS A 261 9.99 -4.91 -4.56
CA LYS A 261 10.14 -3.46 -4.73
C LYS A 261 11.07 -2.92 -3.66
N LEU A 262 12.10 -2.21 -4.07
CA LEU A 262 13.09 -1.59 -3.22
C LEU A 262 13.13 -0.10 -3.51
N ASN A 263 13.33 0.71 -2.47
CA ASN A 263 13.71 2.10 -2.67
C ASN A 263 15.15 2.19 -3.18
N SER A 264 16.11 1.61 -2.46
CA SER A 264 17.52 1.56 -2.85
C SER A 264 18.27 0.50 -2.05
N LEU A 265 19.46 0.12 -2.54
CA LEU A 265 20.40 -0.69 -1.77
C LEU A 265 21.46 0.19 -1.09
N SER A 266 21.84 -0.20 0.12
CA SER A 266 22.94 0.40 0.89
C SER A 266 24.08 -0.60 1.02
N TYR A 267 25.31 -0.16 0.69
CA TYR A 267 26.54 -0.95 0.78
C TYR A 267 27.38 -0.63 2.03
N LYS A 268 26.81 0.03 3.04
CA LYS A 268 27.61 0.62 4.14
C LYS A 268 28.37 -0.37 5.03
N GLU A 269 28.29 -1.69 4.81
CA GLU A 269 29.04 -2.68 5.59
C GLU A 269 29.89 -3.60 4.71
N LYS A 270 31.15 -3.82 5.14
CA LYS A 270 31.95 -4.96 4.70
C LYS A 270 31.27 -6.22 5.21
N ILE A 271 30.49 -6.88 4.36
CA ILE A 271 29.97 -8.21 4.68
C ILE A 271 31.18 -9.13 4.84
N ASN A 272 31.51 -9.50 6.09
CA ASN A 272 32.58 -10.42 6.45
C ASN A 272 32.21 -11.90 6.20
N LEU A 273 31.13 -12.16 5.46
CA LEU A 273 30.87 -13.51 4.96
C LEU A 273 31.76 -13.73 3.74
N SER A 274 32.45 -14.87 3.71
CA SER A 274 33.06 -15.33 2.46
C SER A 274 31.95 -15.29 1.40
N SER A 275 32.23 -14.67 0.26
CA SER A 275 31.25 -14.53 -0.82
C SER A 275 30.64 -15.90 -1.20
N ILE A 276 31.35 -17.00 -0.99
CA ILE A 276 30.90 -18.37 -1.27
C ILE A 276 29.83 -18.86 -0.29
N ASP A 277 29.97 -18.64 1.01
CA ASP A 277 28.97 -19.03 2.02
C ASP A 277 27.69 -18.19 1.88
N PHE A 278 27.87 -16.91 1.53
CA PHE A 278 26.82 -15.96 1.22
C PHE A 278 25.91 -16.43 0.07
N TYR A 279 26.48 -17.01 -1.00
CA TYR A 279 25.68 -17.48 -2.15
C TYR A 279 25.06 -18.87 -1.94
N ARG A 280 25.70 -19.75 -1.15
CA ARG A 280 25.10 -21.05 -0.80
C ARG A 280 23.80 -20.87 -0.03
N ILE A 281 23.74 -19.92 0.90
CA ILE A 281 22.55 -19.68 1.74
C ILE A 281 21.36 -19.15 0.91
N VAL A 282 21.60 -18.28 -0.08
CA VAL A 282 20.54 -17.76 -0.96
C VAL A 282 20.05 -18.81 -1.97
N ALA A 283 20.97 -19.56 -2.56
CA ALA A 283 20.65 -20.55 -3.59
C ALA A 283 19.92 -21.79 -3.05
N ILE A 284 20.11 -22.14 -1.77
CA ILE A 284 19.53 -23.36 -1.17
C ILE A 284 18.11 -23.13 -0.66
N ASN A 285 17.79 -21.94 -0.11
CA ASN A 285 16.54 -21.74 0.65
C ASN A 285 15.44 -20.99 -0.10
N ASN A 286 15.76 -20.32 -1.19
CA ASN A 286 14.75 -19.66 -2.01
C ASN A 286 14.63 -20.38 -3.34
N PRO A 287 13.59 -21.20 -3.55
CA PRO A 287 13.27 -21.63 -4.88
C PRO A 287 12.70 -20.42 -5.63
N ILE A 288 13.58 -19.55 -6.14
CA ILE A 288 13.62 -19.37 -7.59
C ILE A 288 12.40 -18.59 -8.20
N LYS A 289 11.56 -17.92 -7.40
CA LYS A 289 10.28 -17.35 -7.86
C LYS A 289 10.23 -15.83 -8.07
N ILE A 290 11.19 -15.05 -7.56
CA ILE A 290 11.14 -13.60 -7.75
C ILE A 290 11.40 -13.30 -9.24
N THR A 291 10.34 -12.94 -9.94
CA THR A 291 10.35 -12.69 -11.38
C THR A 291 10.27 -11.21 -11.71
N LYS A 292 9.72 -10.38 -10.82
CA LYS A 292 9.57 -8.94 -11.03
C LYS A 292 10.31 -8.16 -9.95
N VAL A 293 11.27 -7.35 -10.35
CA VAL A 293 12.01 -6.50 -9.42
C VAL A 293 11.93 -5.05 -9.84
N TYR A 294 11.56 -4.19 -8.89
CA TYR A 294 11.57 -2.74 -9.03
C TYR A 294 12.58 -2.16 -8.04
N ILE A 295 13.49 -1.30 -8.51
CA ILE A 295 14.38 -0.53 -7.64
C ILE A 295 14.18 0.94 -7.96
N LYS A 296 13.62 1.71 -7.02
CA LYS A 296 13.36 3.14 -7.25
C LYS A 296 14.64 3.89 -7.61
N GLN A 297 15.77 3.53 -7.02
CA GLN A 297 17.01 4.27 -7.14
C GLN A 297 18.23 3.32 -7.10
N ILE A 298 18.98 3.25 -8.20
CA ILE A 298 20.27 2.53 -8.31
C ILE A 298 21.43 3.51 -8.29
N ASN A 299 22.24 3.48 -7.24
CA ASN A 299 23.33 4.44 -7.06
C ASN A 299 24.62 4.00 -7.75
N VAL A 300 24.83 2.68 -7.86
CA VAL A 300 26.00 2.07 -8.51
C VAL A 300 25.58 0.83 -9.29
N ILE A 301 26.29 0.49 -10.36
CA ILE A 301 26.03 -0.76 -11.13
C ILE A 301 26.10 -2.01 -10.25
N HIS A 302 26.87 -1.96 -9.16
CA HIS A 302 26.99 -3.06 -8.23
C HIS A 302 25.65 -3.42 -7.58
N ASP A 303 24.73 -2.47 -7.40
CA ASP A 303 23.40 -2.71 -6.86
C ASP A 303 22.62 -3.68 -7.77
N PHE A 304 22.66 -3.46 -9.09
CA PHE A 304 22.06 -4.36 -10.07
C PHE A 304 22.65 -5.77 -9.96
N TYR A 305 23.98 -5.89 -9.92
CA TYR A 305 24.64 -7.18 -9.80
C TYR A 305 24.32 -7.92 -8.51
N ASN A 306 24.14 -7.18 -7.41
CA ASN A 306 23.77 -7.78 -6.14
C ASN A 306 22.34 -8.30 -6.18
N ILE A 307 21.41 -7.52 -6.73
CA ILE A 307 20.02 -7.94 -6.90
C ILE A 307 19.86 -9.09 -7.88
N SER A 308 20.58 -9.10 -9.00
CA SER A 308 20.52 -10.21 -9.96
C SER A 308 20.99 -11.53 -9.34
N LYS A 309 21.84 -11.47 -8.31
CA LYS A 309 22.26 -12.65 -7.53
C LYS A 309 21.23 -13.07 -6.49
N VAL A 310 20.54 -12.11 -5.85
CA VAL A 310 19.43 -12.39 -4.93
C VAL A 310 18.21 -12.94 -5.68
N CYS A 311 17.98 -12.45 -6.90
CA CYS A 311 16.83 -12.78 -7.74
C CYS A 311 17.28 -13.39 -9.09
N PRO A 312 17.82 -14.62 -9.11
CA PRO A 312 18.42 -15.19 -10.32
C PRO A 312 17.43 -15.46 -11.47
N ARG A 313 16.13 -15.60 -11.17
CA ARG A 313 15.04 -15.75 -12.16
C ARG A 313 14.27 -14.47 -12.44
N MET A 314 14.87 -13.32 -12.13
CA MET A 314 14.31 -12.01 -12.45
C MET A 314 14.06 -11.92 -13.96
N ALA A 315 12.78 -11.85 -14.34
CA ALA A 315 12.32 -11.75 -15.72
C ALA A 315 11.95 -10.32 -16.12
N TYR A 316 11.67 -9.48 -15.12
CA TYR A 316 11.36 -8.08 -15.27
C TYR A 316 12.19 -7.26 -14.29
N PHE A 317 12.83 -6.21 -14.80
CA PHE A 317 13.54 -5.24 -13.99
C PHE A 317 13.12 -3.82 -14.36
N GLU A 318 12.76 -3.03 -13.35
CA GLU A 318 12.43 -1.61 -13.51
C GLU A 318 13.22 -0.76 -12.53
N THR A 319 13.72 0.37 -13.02
CA THR A 319 14.39 1.34 -12.15
C THR A 319 14.28 2.78 -12.67
N LYS A 320 14.32 3.75 -11.76
CA LYS A 320 14.51 5.15 -12.15
C LYS A 320 16.00 5.44 -12.25
N TYR A 321 16.40 5.95 -13.40
CA TYR A 321 17.77 6.37 -13.65
C TYR A 321 18.15 7.56 -12.77
N ILE A 322 19.39 7.53 -12.26
CA ILE A 322 19.97 8.65 -11.52
C ILE A 322 21.07 9.26 -12.38
N ASN A 323 21.04 10.58 -12.52
CA ASN A 323 21.93 11.43 -13.33
C ASN A 323 23.46 11.28 -13.10
N LYS A 324 23.93 10.32 -12.29
CA LYS A 324 25.35 10.13 -11.96
C LYS A 324 26.03 8.95 -12.67
N ILE A 325 25.28 8.03 -13.27
CA ILE A 325 25.85 6.87 -13.95
C ILE A 325 25.68 7.08 -15.44
N ASP A 326 26.71 6.96 -16.27
CA ASP A 326 26.53 6.96 -17.73
C ASP A 326 25.53 5.86 -18.14
N ILE A 327 24.36 6.27 -18.63
CA ILE A 327 23.28 5.36 -18.99
C ILE A 327 23.69 4.34 -20.04
N GLN A 328 24.54 4.74 -21.00
CA GLN A 328 25.00 3.85 -22.07
C GLN A 328 25.90 2.77 -21.49
N TRP A 329 26.83 3.17 -20.61
CA TRP A 329 27.69 2.23 -19.92
C TRP A 329 26.88 1.30 -19.02
N PHE A 330 25.91 1.83 -18.28
CA PHE A 330 25.02 1.05 -17.42
C PHE A 330 24.25 -0.02 -18.19
N LEU A 331 23.63 0.34 -19.31
CA LEU A 331 22.91 -0.59 -20.18
C LEU A 331 23.83 -1.65 -20.72
N ARG A 332 24.94 -1.28 -21.37
CA ARG A 332 25.91 -2.26 -21.90
C ARG A 332 26.34 -3.23 -20.81
N THR A 333 26.55 -2.73 -19.59
CA THR A 333 26.94 -3.55 -18.47
C THR A 333 25.85 -4.53 -18.03
N ILE A 334 24.59 -4.09 -18.00
CA ILE A 334 23.43 -4.97 -17.75
C ILE A 334 23.30 -6.01 -18.86
N LEU A 335 23.34 -5.60 -20.12
CA LEU A 335 23.13 -6.47 -21.27
C LEU A 335 24.23 -7.53 -21.39
N ASN A 336 25.49 -7.12 -21.28
CA ASN A 336 26.62 -8.05 -21.20
C ASN A 336 26.46 -9.05 -20.06
N LYS A 337 25.79 -8.67 -18.95
CA LYS A 337 25.55 -9.58 -17.85
C LYS A 337 24.41 -10.56 -18.14
N ILE A 338 23.36 -10.12 -18.80
CA ILE A 338 22.23 -10.97 -19.22
C ILE A 338 22.75 -12.08 -20.13
N ASP A 339 23.49 -11.72 -21.19
CA ASP A 339 24.04 -12.66 -22.17
C ASP A 339 24.96 -13.72 -21.53
N ASN A 340 25.65 -13.36 -20.45
CA ASN A 340 26.59 -14.23 -19.77
C ASN A 340 26.01 -15.01 -18.58
N SER A 341 24.81 -14.68 -18.08
CA SER A 341 24.38 -15.26 -16.79
C SER A 341 22.88 -15.33 -16.47
N SER A 342 21.98 -14.75 -17.28
CA SER A 342 20.56 -14.76 -16.94
C SER A 342 19.68 -14.86 -18.19
N ASP A 343 19.36 -16.08 -18.61
CA ASP A 343 18.36 -16.36 -19.66
C ASP A 343 16.93 -15.92 -19.27
N CYS A 344 16.75 -15.38 -18.06
CA CYS A 344 15.44 -15.07 -17.50
C CYS A 344 14.98 -13.64 -17.78
N LEU A 345 15.89 -12.65 -17.83
CA LEU A 345 15.52 -11.24 -17.92
C LEU A 345 15.00 -10.91 -19.33
N ARG A 346 13.68 -10.70 -19.43
CA ARG A 346 12.95 -10.49 -20.69
C ARG A 346 12.50 -9.05 -20.89
N SER A 347 12.38 -8.29 -19.80
CA SER A 347 11.89 -6.91 -19.84
C SER A 347 12.71 -6.03 -18.92
N LEU A 348 13.13 -4.90 -19.47
CA LEU A 348 13.97 -3.93 -18.80
C LEU A 348 13.38 -2.54 -19.02
N ILE A 349 13.01 -1.87 -17.92
CA ILE A 349 12.39 -0.54 -17.95
C ILE A 349 13.26 0.46 -17.21
N PHE A 350 13.54 1.58 -17.87
CA PHE A 350 14.23 2.72 -17.28
C PHE A 350 13.37 3.97 -17.37
N ASP A 351 13.15 4.60 -16.24
CA ASP A 351 12.61 5.96 -16.17
C ASP A 351 13.78 6.94 -16.20
N VAL A 352 13.94 7.66 -17.32
CA VAL A 352 15.02 8.61 -17.54
C VAL A 352 14.45 10.02 -17.47
N PRO A 353 14.79 10.82 -16.43
CA PRO A 353 14.12 12.09 -16.16
C PRO A 353 14.37 13.17 -17.21
N THR A 354 15.50 13.09 -17.93
CA THR A 354 15.83 13.98 -19.05
C THR A 354 16.31 13.15 -20.22
N THR A 355 15.47 13.00 -21.24
CA THR A 355 15.81 12.35 -22.51
C THR A 355 15.91 13.42 -23.60
N ASP A 356 17.00 13.39 -24.35
CA ASP A 356 17.10 14.08 -25.63
C ASP A 356 17.09 13.06 -26.78
N ASP A 357 16.90 13.56 -28.00
CA ASP A 357 16.85 12.72 -29.20
C ASP A 357 18.16 11.96 -29.44
N GLU A 358 19.28 12.47 -28.93
CA GLU A 358 20.59 11.83 -29.07
C GLU A 358 20.69 10.59 -28.18
N ILE A 359 20.23 10.68 -26.93
CA ILE A 359 20.12 9.56 -26.00
C ILE A 359 19.24 8.48 -26.62
N ILE A 360 18.05 8.82 -27.14
CA ILE A 360 17.12 7.86 -27.77
C ILE A 360 17.78 7.18 -28.98
N LYS A 361 18.44 7.92 -29.87
CA LYS A 361 19.15 7.34 -31.02
C LYS A 361 20.28 6.40 -30.60
N ASN A 362 21.00 6.75 -29.53
CA ASN A 362 22.07 5.92 -28.98
C ASN A 362 21.51 4.63 -28.35
N PHE A 363 20.37 4.72 -27.64
CA PHE A 363 19.63 3.56 -27.15
C PHE A 363 19.24 2.63 -28.30
N ASP A 364 18.59 3.15 -29.34
CA ASP A 364 18.19 2.37 -30.51
C ASP A 364 19.38 1.66 -31.16
N LYS A 365 20.54 2.33 -31.22
CA LYS A 365 21.77 1.72 -31.75
C LYS A 365 22.23 0.54 -30.90
N ILE A 366 22.25 0.68 -29.56
CA ILE A 366 22.63 -0.39 -28.62
C ILE A 366 21.63 -1.54 -28.69
N ILE A 367 20.33 -1.25 -28.70
CA ILE A 367 19.26 -2.25 -28.75
C ILE A 367 19.35 -3.07 -30.04
N ARG A 368 19.58 -2.40 -31.18
CA ARG A 368 19.73 -3.07 -32.49
C ARG A 368 21.02 -3.89 -32.58
N SER A 369 22.13 -3.42 -32.01
CA SER A 369 23.38 -4.20 -32.03
C SER A 369 23.26 -5.48 -31.20
N GLU A 370 22.51 -5.43 -30.10
CA GLU A 370 22.37 -6.54 -29.14
C GLU A 370 21.06 -7.35 -29.32
N LYS A 371 20.19 -7.03 -30.30
CA LYS A 371 18.90 -7.72 -30.60
C LYS A 371 17.88 -7.80 -29.44
N ILE A 372 17.80 -6.77 -28.61
CA ILE A 372 16.91 -6.79 -27.41
C ILE A 372 15.54 -6.19 -27.72
N ILE A 373 14.50 -6.61 -26.99
CA ILE A 373 13.21 -5.91 -26.93
C ILE A 373 13.26 -4.95 -25.72
N VAL A 374 13.40 -3.64 -25.96
CA VAL A 374 13.35 -2.61 -24.90
C VAL A 374 12.12 -1.74 -25.11
N GLN A 375 11.36 -1.50 -24.04
CA GLN A 375 10.27 -0.52 -24.03
C GLN A 375 10.74 0.74 -23.29
N LEU A 376 10.86 1.85 -24.01
CA LEU A 376 11.17 3.16 -23.44
C LEU A 376 9.85 3.91 -23.20
N TYR A 377 9.60 4.31 -21.95
CA TYR A 377 8.46 5.14 -21.60
C TYR A 377 8.95 6.56 -21.29
N ASN A 378 8.57 7.53 -22.13
CA ASN A 378 8.75 8.94 -21.81
C ASN A 378 7.56 9.40 -20.96
N GLN A 379 7.77 9.67 -19.68
CA GLN A 379 6.82 10.47 -18.91
C GLN A 379 7.14 11.94 -19.11
N THR A 380 6.60 12.53 -20.18
CA THR A 380 6.51 13.99 -20.27
C THR A 380 5.46 14.43 -19.25
N CYS A 381 5.90 14.80 -18.05
CA CYS A 381 5.08 15.63 -17.16
C CYS A 381 4.90 16.99 -17.86
N VAL A 382 3.68 17.27 -18.32
CA VAL A 382 3.23 18.63 -18.65
C VAL A 382 2.76 19.29 -17.37
#